data_AF-A0A1S1HMZ6-F1
#
_entry.id   AF-A0A1S1HMZ6-F1
#
_cell.length_a   1.000
_cell.length_b   1.000
_cell.length_c   1.000
_cell.angle_alpha   90.00
_cell.angle_beta   90.00
_cell.angle_gamma   90.00
#
_symmetry.space_group_name_H-M   'P 1'
#
loop_
_entity.id
_entity.type
_entity.pdbx_description
1 polymer ?
#
loop_
_entity_poly.entity_id
_entity_poly.type
_entity_poly.pdbx_seq_one_letter_code
_entity_poly.pdbx_strand_id
1 'polypeptide(L)'
;MSHERKKFTLYLHPENPADKQALEIIESIPRSARGEFFRHAFICGAALQHLDARLPALLATLFNETLTAEQLVLLLSQTTGWKPSQAEIQAVIKALGVDSTLKEDNNVPEIKANPPLAKVKSKLSKLV
;
A
#
# COMPACT_ATOMS: atom_id res chain seq x y z
N MET A 1 -0.59 -29.92 17.98
CA MET A 1 -1.72 -29.00 18.23
C MET A 1 -3.00 -29.74 17.86
N SER A 2 -4.01 -29.84 18.76
CA SER A 2 -5.31 -30.42 18.39
C SER A 2 -5.90 -29.65 17.19
N HIS A 3 -6.42 -30.38 16.20
CA HIS A 3 -7.08 -29.83 15.00
C HIS A 3 -8.51 -29.33 15.26
N GLU A 4 -8.94 -29.29 16.53
CA GLU A 4 -10.29 -28.92 16.90
C GLU A 4 -10.51 -27.40 16.93
N ARG A 5 -11.75 -27.02 16.61
CA ARG A 5 -12.21 -25.63 16.69
C ARG A 5 -12.16 -25.15 18.15
N LYS A 6 -11.40 -24.08 18.40
CA LYS A 6 -11.33 -23.42 19.71
C LYS A 6 -12.30 -22.25 19.79
N LYS A 7 -12.97 -22.13 20.93
CA LYS A 7 -13.80 -20.97 21.27
C LYS A 7 -12.95 -19.96 22.04
N PHE A 8 -12.98 -18.71 21.58
CA PHE A 8 -12.38 -17.57 22.29
C PHE A 8 -13.49 -16.63 22.75
N THR A 9 -13.28 -15.94 23.86
CA THR A 9 -14.21 -14.96 24.41
C THR A 9 -13.41 -13.77 24.92
N LEU A 10 -13.82 -12.58 24.51
CA LEU A 10 -13.22 -11.30 24.87
C LEU A 10 -14.33 -10.30 25.16
N TYR A 11 -13.97 -9.23 25.84
CA TYR A 11 -14.90 -8.16 26.23
C TYR A 11 -14.44 -6.86 25.58
N LEU A 12 -15.41 -6.09 25.09
CA LEU A 12 -15.23 -4.70 24.68
C LEU A 12 -15.88 -3.83 25.74
N HIS A 13 -15.25 -2.71 26.08
CA HIS A 13 -15.72 -1.76 27.07
C HIS A 13 -16.26 -0.52 26.37
N PRO A 14 -17.60 -0.32 26.30
CA PRO A 14 -18.19 0.80 25.55
C PRO A 14 -17.78 2.20 26.02
N GLU A 15 -17.27 2.29 27.26
CA GLU A 15 -16.70 3.53 27.83
C GLU A 15 -15.40 3.97 27.12
N ASN A 16 -14.68 3.02 26.49
CA ASN A 16 -13.48 3.32 25.71
C ASN A 16 -13.89 3.74 24.29
N PRO A 17 -13.47 4.92 23.79
CA PRO A 17 -13.81 5.37 22.44
C PRO A 17 -13.43 4.38 21.34
N ALA A 18 -12.29 3.70 21.45
CA ALA A 18 -11.84 2.73 20.44
C ALA A 18 -12.77 1.49 20.39
N ASP A 19 -13.14 0.97 21.56
CA ASP A 19 -14.06 -0.16 21.70
C ASP A 19 -15.46 0.20 21.20
N LYS A 20 -15.92 1.43 21.51
CA LYS A 20 -17.19 1.95 20.99
C LYS A 20 -17.19 2.01 19.46
N GLN A 21 -16.14 2.54 18.86
CA GLN A 21 -15.99 2.57 17.40
C GLN A 21 -16.00 1.15 16.81
N ALA A 22 -15.33 0.20 17.47
CA ALA A 22 -15.31 -1.18 17.03
C ALA A 22 -16.72 -1.80 17.08
N LEU A 23 -17.49 -1.52 18.13
CA LEU A 23 -18.88 -1.95 18.26
C LEU A 23 -19.75 -1.39 17.14
N GLU A 24 -19.62 -0.11 16.79
CA GLU A 24 -20.38 0.50 15.69
C GLU A 24 -20.09 -0.19 14.34
N ILE A 25 -18.82 -0.51 14.05
CA ILE A 25 -18.45 -1.28 12.85
C ILE A 25 -19.08 -2.68 12.91
N ILE A 26 -18.99 -3.37 14.04
CA ILE A 26 -19.56 -4.73 14.21
C ILE A 26 -21.08 -4.72 14.00
N GLU A 27 -21.76 -3.68 14.49
CA GLU A 27 -23.20 -3.53 14.39
C GLU A 27 -23.66 -3.28 12.94
N SER A 28 -22.86 -2.56 12.15
CA SER A 28 -23.10 -2.33 10.72
C SER A 28 -23.04 -3.61 9.87
N ILE A 29 -22.35 -4.65 10.35
CA ILE A 29 -22.19 -5.92 9.63
C ILE A 29 -23.42 -6.81 9.86
N PRO A 30 -23.98 -7.45 8.82
CA PRO A 30 -25.08 -8.41 8.96
C PRO A 30 -24.74 -9.55 9.94
N ARG A 31 -25.71 -9.93 10.79
CA ARG A 31 -25.49 -10.93 11.85
C ARG A 31 -24.95 -12.27 11.33
N SER A 32 -25.35 -12.68 10.13
CA SER A 32 -24.88 -13.90 9.46
C SER A 32 -23.38 -13.86 9.12
N ALA A 33 -22.81 -12.68 8.86
CA ALA A 33 -21.41 -12.50 8.47
C ALA A 33 -20.47 -12.17 9.64
N ARG A 34 -21.01 -11.77 10.81
CA ARG A 34 -20.22 -11.36 11.98
C ARG A 34 -19.25 -12.45 12.46
N GLY A 35 -19.66 -13.72 12.43
CA GLY A 35 -18.82 -14.84 12.86
C GLY A 35 -17.53 -14.96 12.05
N GLU A 36 -17.61 -14.76 10.73
CA GLU A 36 -16.44 -14.77 9.87
C GLU A 36 -15.61 -13.50 10.00
N PHE A 37 -16.27 -12.34 10.13
CA PHE A 37 -15.60 -11.08 10.43
C PHE A 37 -14.73 -11.18 11.70
N PHE A 38 -15.26 -11.72 12.81
CA PHE A 38 -14.49 -11.90 14.04
C PHE A 38 -13.27 -12.81 13.85
N ARG A 39 -13.42 -13.88 13.05
CA ARG A 39 -12.30 -14.77 12.72
C ARG A 39 -11.21 -14.02 11.96
N HIS A 40 -11.57 -13.22 10.94
CA HIS A 40 -10.62 -12.41 10.17
C HIS A 40 -9.96 -11.33 11.01
N ALA A 41 -10.72 -10.61 11.83
CA ALA A 41 -10.19 -9.59 12.73
C ALA A 41 -9.17 -10.18 13.71
N PHE A 42 -9.47 -11.36 14.28
CA PHE A 42 -8.54 -12.05 15.19
C PHE A 42 -7.24 -12.48 14.49
N ILE A 43 -7.35 -13.06 13.28
CA ILE A 43 -6.18 -13.45 12.49
C ILE A 43 -5.34 -12.23 12.10
N CYS A 44 -5.99 -11.12 11.71
CA CYS A 44 -5.32 -9.86 11.40
C CYS A 44 -4.55 -9.32 12.61
N GLY A 45 -5.19 -9.27 13.79
CA GLY A 45 -4.53 -8.87 15.03
C GLY A 45 -3.33 -9.74 15.37
N ALA A 46 -3.44 -11.07 15.19
CA ALA A 46 -2.33 -12.00 15.40
C ALA A 46 -1.20 -11.82 14.36
N ALA A 47 -1.54 -11.53 13.10
CA ALA A 47 -0.55 -11.22 12.07
C ALA A 47 0.20 -9.93 12.40
N LEU A 48 -0.51 -8.87 12.83
CA LEU A 48 0.09 -7.62 13.26
C LEU A 48 1.01 -7.81 14.48
N GLN A 49 0.60 -8.63 15.45
CA GLN A 49 1.43 -9.02 16.60
C GLN A 49 2.73 -9.71 16.16
N HIS A 50 2.67 -10.53 15.10
CA HIS A 50 3.84 -11.21 14.57
C HIS A 50 4.83 -10.26 13.87
N LEU A 51 4.32 -9.19 13.22
CA LEU A 51 5.16 -8.15 12.63
C LEU A 51 5.89 -7.33 13.71
N ASP A 52 5.15 -6.85 14.72
CA ASP A 52 5.72 -6.19 15.91
C ASP A 52 4.74 -6.35 17.08
N ALA A 53 5.25 -6.74 18.23
CA ALA A 53 4.43 -7.04 19.40
C ALA A 53 3.65 -5.84 19.96
N ARG A 54 4.01 -4.61 19.58
CA ARG A 54 3.37 -3.36 20.03
C ARG A 54 2.26 -2.89 19.09
N LEU A 55 2.24 -3.37 17.85
CA LEU A 55 1.34 -2.87 16.81
C LEU A 55 -0.16 -3.00 17.17
N PRO A 56 -0.65 -4.15 17.64
CA PRO A 56 -2.08 -4.28 17.95
C PRO A 56 -2.53 -3.32 19.06
N ALA A 57 -1.72 -3.14 20.10
CA ALA A 57 -2.01 -2.23 21.19
C ALA A 57 -1.99 -0.77 20.72
N LEU A 58 -0.97 -0.37 19.95
CA LEU A 58 -0.86 0.99 19.42
C LEU A 58 -2.02 1.31 18.46
N LEU A 59 -2.40 0.37 17.59
CA LEU A 59 -3.55 0.54 16.72
C LEU A 59 -4.84 0.66 17.51
N ALA A 60 -5.05 -0.16 18.55
CA ALA A 60 -6.21 -0.03 19.41
C ALA A 60 -6.28 1.35 20.11
N THR A 61 -5.13 1.93 20.51
CA THR A 61 -5.11 3.28 21.10
C THR A 61 -5.33 4.41 20.11
N LEU A 62 -4.90 4.22 18.86
CA LEU A 62 -5.06 5.21 17.79
C LEU A 62 -6.44 5.16 17.13
N PHE A 63 -7.11 4.01 17.25
CA PHE A 63 -8.37 3.75 16.59
C PHE A 63 -9.47 4.69 17.09
N ASN A 64 -9.83 5.62 16.22
CA ASN A 64 -10.88 6.60 16.37
C ASN A 64 -11.62 6.75 15.03
N GLU A 65 -12.66 7.58 14.99
CA GLU A 65 -13.46 7.85 13.77
C GLU A 65 -12.64 8.36 12.56
N THR A 66 -11.43 8.89 12.81
CA THR A 66 -10.59 9.58 11.82
C THR A 66 -9.35 8.79 11.40
N LEU A 67 -9.23 7.51 11.78
CA LEU A 67 -8.04 6.71 11.45
C LEU A 67 -7.84 6.68 9.92
N THR A 68 -6.72 7.25 9.46
CA THR A 68 -6.38 7.29 8.04
C THR A 68 -5.36 6.21 7.67
N ALA A 69 -5.32 5.85 6.38
CA ALA A 69 -4.31 4.94 5.85
C ALA A 69 -2.87 5.49 6.07
N GLU A 70 -2.69 6.81 5.99
CA GLU A 70 -1.40 7.46 6.24
C GLU A 70 -0.92 7.26 7.68
N GLN A 71 -1.82 7.40 8.66
CA GLN A 71 -1.50 7.17 10.06
C GLN A 71 -1.11 5.71 10.33
N LEU A 72 -1.79 4.76 9.68
CA LEU A 72 -1.45 3.34 9.76
C LEU A 72 -0.06 3.06 9.18
N VAL A 73 0.26 3.61 8.00
CA VAL A 73 1.58 3.45 7.38
C VAL A 73 2.67 4.11 8.21
N LEU A 74 2.41 5.30 8.76
CA LEU A 74 3.32 5.99 9.67
C LEU A 74 3.61 5.12 10.90
N LEU A 75 2.58 4.56 11.54
CA LEU A 75 2.74 3.68 12.68
C LEU A 75 3.56 2.42 12.31
N LEU A 76 3.31 1.84 11.14
CA LEU A 76 4.03 0.68 10.65
C LEU A 76 5.52 1.02 10.44
N SER A 77 5.83 2.14 9.79
CA SER A 77 7.21 2.60 9.59
C SER A 77 7.95 2.88 10.90
N GLN A 78 7.28 3.47 11.89
CA GLN A 78 7.88 3.79 13.18
C GLN A 78 8.15 2.55 14.03
N THR A 79 7.27 1.56 13.98
CA THR A 79 7.38 0.33 14.79
C THR A 79 8.35 -0.67 14.17
N THR A 80 8.22 -0.92 12.88
CA THR A 80 8.97 -1.97 12.16
C THR A 80 10.22 -1.46 11.43
N GLY A 81 10.40 -0.13 11.33
CA GLY A 81 11.43 0.47 10.48
C GLY A 81 11.17 0.32 8.98
N TRP A 82 9.94 -0.08 8.60
CA TRP A 82 9.56 -0.25 7.21
C TRP A 82 9.71 1.05 6.43
N LYS A 83 10.32 0.94 5.24
CA LYS A 83 10.50 2.04 4.29
C LYS A 83 9.77 1.73 3.00
N PRO A 84 9.23 2.75 2.30
CA PRO A 84 8.62 2.56 1.00
C PRO A 84 9.63 1.93 0.03
N SER A 85 9.34 0.74 -0.48
CA SER A 85 10.17 0.07 -1.49
C SER A 85 9.77 0.45 -2.91
N GLN A 86 8.53 0.96 -3.08
CA GLN A 86 7.98 1.40 -4.34
C GLN A 86 7.39 2.79 -4.15
N ALA A 87 7.64 3.67 -5.11
CA ALA A 87 7.08 5.01 -5.18
C ALA A 87 6.85 5.37 -6.65
N GLU A 88 5.86 6.22 -6.92
CA GLU A 88 5.59 6.70 -8.27
C GLU A 88 6.77 7.56 -8.76
N ILE A 89 7.27 7.27 -9.97
CA ILE A 89 8.45 7.92 -10.53
C ILE A 89 8.27 9.45 -10.58
N GLN A 90 7.09 9.92 -10.97
CA GLN A 90 6.79 11.35 -11.01
C GLN A 90 6.86 12.01 -9.62
N ALA A 91 6.38 11.32 -8.59
CA ALA A 91 6.46 11.80 -7.21
C ALA A 91 7.92 11.88 -6.73
N VAL A 92 8.76 10.92 -7.11
CA VAL A 92 10.20 10.92 -6.80
C VAL A 92 10.94 12.06 -7.52
N ILE A 93 10.69 12.23 -8.82
CA ILE A 93 11.28 13.31 -9.64
C ILE A 93 10.89 14.68 -9.08
N LYS A 94 9.61 14.86 -8.72
CA LYS A 94 9.09 16.08 -8.09
C LYS A 94 9.73 16.33 -6.72
N ALA A 95 9.87 15.30 -5.88
CA ALA A 95 10.51 15.42 -4.57
C ALA A 95 12.02 15.73 -4.67
N LEU A 96 12.68 15.27 -5.73
CA LEU A 96 14.08 15.60 -6.04
C LEU A 96 14.26 17.02 -6.59
N GLY A 97 13.17 17.78 -6.79
CA GLY A 97 13.22 19.14 -7.35
C GLY A 97 13.65 19.18 -8.81
N VAL A 98 13.57 18.05 -9.52
CA VAL A 98 13.79 18.01 -10.96
C VAL A 98 12.50 18.48 -11.60
N ASP A 99 12.40 19.78 -11.88
CA ASP A 99 11.36 20.29 -12.77
C ASP A 99 11.54 19.62 -14.12
N SER A 100 10.73 18.60 -14.41
CA SER A 100 10.61 17.99 -15.72
C SER A 100 9.87 18.93 -16.68
N THR A 101 10.22 20.22 -16.70
CA THR A 101 10.21 20.96 -17.95
C THR A 101 11.29 20.30 -18.81
N LEU A 102 10.93 19.16 -19.40
CA LEU A 102 11.49 18.74 -20.66
C LEU A 102 11.11 19.87 -21.62
N LYS A 103 11.88 20.96 -21.60
CA LYS A 103 12.06 21.73 -22.83
C LYS A 103 12.52 20.67 -23.80
N GLU A 104 11.73 20.38 -24.83
CA GLU A 104 12.23 19.67 -25.98
C GLU A 104 13.50 20.42 -26.37
N ASP A 105 14.64 19.84 -26.03
CA ASP A 105 15.91 20.37 -26.49
C ASP A 105 15.90 20.07 -27.98
N ASN A 106 15.40 21.03 -28.76
CA ASN A 106 15.41 21.01 -30.23
C ASN A 106 16.84 20.96 -30.78
N ASN A 107 17.84 20.80 -29.91
CA ASN A 107 19.24 20.61 -30.19
C ASN A 107 19.67 19.15 -29.99
N VAL A 108 18.79 18.17 -30.25
CA VAL A 108 19.28 16.84 -30.65
C VAL A 108 20.06 17.07 -31.94
N PRO A 109 21.40 16.90 -31.99
CA PRO A 109 22.09 16.90 -33.27
C PRO A 109 21.44 15.78 -34.08
N GLU A 110 20.84 16.12 -35.23
CA GLU A 110 20.41 15.15 -36.21
C GLU A 110 21.51 14.09 -36.30
N ILE A 111 21.20 12.87 -35.85
CA ILE A 111 22.06 11.72 -36.11
C ILE A 111 21.96 11.56 -37.63
N LYS A 112 22.84 12.26 -38.36
CA LYS A 112 22.98 12.15 -39.80
C LYS A 112 23.20 10.67 -40.06
N ALA A 113 22.17 10.03 -40.57
CA ALA A 113 22.18 8.61 -40.87
C ALA A 113 23.44 8.34 -41.68
N ASN A 114 24.31 7.48 -41.16
CA ASN A 114 25.52 7.10 -41.86
C ASN A 114 25.13 6.65 -43.29
N PRO A 115 25.91 7.05 -44.31
CA PRO A 115 25.59 6.82 -45.72
C PRO A 115 25.36 5.36 -46.16
N PRO A 116 25.74 4.27 -45.43
CA PRO A 116 25.45 2.91 -45.89
C PRO A 116 23.95 2.57 -45.93
N LEU A 117 23.11 3.21 -45.11
CA LEU A 117 21.69 2.83 -44.97
C LEU A 117 20.80 3.31 -46.11
N ALA A 118 21.19 4.39 -46.81
CA ALA A 118 20.47 4.89 -47.99
C ALA A 118 20.56 3.91 -49.18
N LYS A 119 21.69 3.21 -49.33
CA LYS A 119 21.88 2.18 -50.37
C LYS A 119 21.06 0.91 -50.09
N VAL A 120 20.70 0.64 -48.84
CA VAL A 120 19.88 -0.52 -48.46
C VAL A 120 18.41 -0.26 -48.81
N LYS A 121 17.90 0.96 -48.56
CA LYS A 121 16.52 1.33 -48.92
C LYS A 121 16.25 1.29 -50.43
N SER A 122 17.19 1.75 -51.26
CA SER A 122 17.02 1.72 -52.72
C SER A 122 17.14 0.32 -53.34
N LYS A 123 17.77 -0.64 -52.65
CA LYS A 123 17.79 -2.04 -53.05
C LYS A 123 16.49 -2.76 -52.67
N LEU A 124 15.89 -2.42 -51.52
CA LEU A 124 14.62 -3.00 -51.08
C LEU A 124 13.44 -2.54 -51.94
N SER A 125 13.43 -1.28 -52.39
CA SER A 125 12.36 -0.76 -53.27
C SER A 125 12.39 -1.33 -54.70
N LYS A 126 13.44 -2.08 -55.07
CA LYS A 126 13.54 -2.76 -56.36
C LYS A 126 13.11 -4.24 -56.30
N LEU A 127 12.71 -4.72 -55.12
CA LEU A 127 12.32 -6.11 -54.88
C LEU A 127 10.81 -6.31 -54.68
N VAL A 128 10.01 -5.24 -54.82
CA VAL A 128 8.53 -5.28 -54.77
C VAL A 128 7.99 -4.85 -56.12
#